data_AF-A0A523K424-F1
#
_entry.id   AF-A0A523K424-F1
#
_cell.length_a   1.000
_cell.length_b   1.000
_cell.length_c   1.000
_cell.angle_alpha   90.00
_cell.angle_beta   90.00
_cell.angle_gamma   90.00
#
_symmetry.space_group_name_H-M   'P 1'
#
loop_
_entity.id
_entity.type
_entity.pdbx_description
1 polymer ?
#
loop_
_entity_poly.entity_id
_entity_poly.type
_entity_poly.pdbx_seq_one_letter_code
_entity_poly.pdbx_strand_id
1 'polypeptide(L)'
;MNDANKKLEIIRREIDELDNELLALINRRAQLAKKVAEVKDDEGSAHYYRPEREAEVLRSLVEGNDGPLPGEHIARIFQEIVSACRALQKPLAVVYLGPEGTFSERAALKHFGHAIDSRPVDSIGAVFRQVESGGGDYGVVPIENSTEGVVGHTLDMFVSSGLSICGEVELRIHPGSTTRFVVIGRQAAGATGRDKTSVLFSSKDRPGALYELLQSFKKRDINMTRIESRPSRRGNWNYVFYVDFDGHVADANVSAALAELEELAPFFKSLGSYPRCDPSAAQ
;
A
#
# COMPACT_ATOMS: atom_id res chain seq x y z
N MET A 1 16.05 -45.74 26.81
CA MET A 1 15.41 -44.56 26.17
C MET A 1 15.58 -43.39 27.12
N ASN A 2 16.36 -42.38 26.73
CA ASN A 2 16.76 -41.27 27.60
C ASN A 2 15.55 -40.44 28.05
N ASP A 3 15.54 -39.95 29.30
CA ASP A 3 14.47 -39.10 29.86
C ASP A 3 14.21 -37.84 29.00
N ALA A 4 15.26 -37.32 28.37
CA ALA A 4 15.18 -36.24 27.39
C ALA A 4 14.36 -36.61 26.13
N ASN A 5 14.46 -37.85 25.62
CA ASN A 5 13.66 -38.27 24.47
C ASN A 5 12.17 -38.39 24.82
N LYS A 6 11.83 -38.83 26.04
CA LYS A 6 10.44 -38.87 26.48
C LYS A 6 9.85 -37.47 26.61
N LYS A 7 10.61 -36.51 27.17
CA LYS A 7 10.18 -35.11 27.26
C LYS A 7 10.00 -34.47 25.88
N LEU A 8 10.90 -34.76 24.93
CA LEU A 8 10.77 -34.29 23.55
C LEU A 8 9.53 -34.84 22.85
N GLU A 9 9.22 -36.12 23.04
CA GLU A 9 8.02 -36.73 22.46
C GLU A 9 6.72 -36.13 23.01
N ILE A 10 6.68 -35.78 24.30
CA ILE A 10 5.53 -35.10 24.91
C ILE A 10 5.34 -33.71 24.28
N ILE A 11 6.42 -32.91 24.21
CA ILE A 11 6.37 -31.56 23.62
C ILE A 11 5.94 -31.61 22.14
N ARG A 12 6.45 -32.57 21.36
CA ARG A 12 6.05 -32.74 19.95
C ARG A 12 4.57 -33.02 19.82
N ARG A 13 4.03 -33.89 20.68
CA ARG A 13 2.61 -34.21 20.66
C ARG A 13 1.75 -33.00 21.05
N GLU A 14 2.18 -32.19 22.01
CA GLU A 14 1.51 -30.92 22.34
C GLU A 14 1.51 -29.95 21.15
N ILE A 15 2.62 -29.87 20.40
CA ILE A 15 2.71 -29.08 19.16
C ILE A 15 1.73 -29.62 18.11
N ASP A 16 1.70 -30.94 17.89
CA ASP A 16 0.79 -31.56 16.92
C ASP A 16 -0.69 -31.32 17.27
N GLU A 17 -1.05 -31.37 18.55
CA GLU A 17 -2.40 -31.04 19.04
C GLU A 17 -2.73 -29.56 18.76
N LEU A 18 -1.80 -28.64 19.05
CA LEU A 18 -1.97 -27.21 18.77
C LEU A 18 -2.07 -26.89 17.27
N ASP A 19 -1.27 -27.56 16.43
CA ASP A 19 -1.29 -27.38 14.97
C ASP A 19 -2.65 -27.78 14.38
N ASN A 20 -3.28 -28.83 14.92
CA ASN A 20 -4.64 -29.22 14.52
C ASN A 20 -5.68 -28.17 14.93
N GLU A 21 -5.54 -27.57 16.11
CA GLU A 21 -6.41 -26.47 16.55
C GLU A 21 -6.24 -25.23 15.65
N LEU A 22 -5.00 -24.86 15.31
CA LEU A 22 -4.70 -23.76 14.39
C LEU A 22 -5.33 -24.01 13.02
N LEU A 23 -5.21 -25.23 12.47
CA LEU A 23 -5.85 -25.60 11.21
C LEU A 23 -7.38 -25.46 11.28
N ALA A 24 -8.00 -25.91 12.37
CA ALA A 24 -9.45 -25.76 12.56
C ALA A 24 -9.88 -24.28 12.62
N LEU A 25 -9.10 -23.42 13.28
CA LEU A 25 -9.33 -21.98 13.35
C LEU A 25 -9.18 -21.30 11.99
N ILE A 26 -8.14 -21.65 11.22
CA ILE A 26 -7.92 -21.13 9.87
C ILE A 26 -9.08 -21.54 8.95
N ASN A 27 -9.52 -22.80 9.00
CA ASN A 27 -10.66 -23.28 8.22
C ASN A 27 -11.96 -22.55 8.59
N ARG A 28 -12.21 -22.32 9.88
CA ARG A 28 -13.37 -21.55 10.35
C ARG A 28 -13.32 -20.10 9.84
N ARG A 29 -12.14 -19.47 9.85
CA ARG A 29 -11.95 -18.14 9.27
C ARG A 29 -12.23 -18.12 7.77
N ALA A 30 -11.75 -19.11 7.03
CA ALA A 30 -12.02 -19.24 5.59
C ALA A 30 -13.52 -19.40 5.28
N GLN A 31 -14.26 -20.14 6.11
CA GLN A 31 -15.72 -20.25 6.00
C GLN A 31 -16.43 -18.91 6.25
N LEU A 32 -15.99 -18.13 7.25
CA LEU A 32 -16.51 -16.78 7.49
C LEU A 32 -16.23 -15.86 6.30
N ALA A 33 -15.03 -15.94 5.71
CA ALA A 33 -14.69 -15.16 4.52
C ALA A 33 -15.60 -15.49 3.33
N LYS A 34 -15.97 -16.77 3.12
CA LYS A 34 -16.94 -17.17 2.10
C LYS A 34 -18.33 -16.59 2.35
N LYS A 35 -18.82 -16.64 3.59
CA LYS A 35 -20.12 -16.03 3.94
C LYS A 35 -20.15 -14.52 3.71
N VAL A 36 -19.03 -13.82 3.96
CA VAL A 36 -18.92 -12.39 3.67
C VAL A 36 -19.00 -12.11 2.16
N ALA A 37 -18.45 -12.99 1.32
CA ALA A 37 -18.59 -12.86 -0.14
C ALA A 37 -20.04 -13.03 -0.59
N GLU A 38 -20.75 -14.05 -0.06
CA GLU A 38 -22.17 -14.29 -0.38
C GLU A 38 -23.03 -13.05 -0.09
N VAL A 39 -22.84 -12.41 1.07
CA VAL A 39 -23.58 -11.18 1.43
C VAL A 39 -23.25 -10.00 0.50
N LYS A 40 -21.99 -9.87 0.07
CA LYS A 40 -21.56 -8.76 -0.81
C LYS A 40 -22.03 -8.93 -2.25
N ASP A 41 -22.14 -10.16 -2.72
CA ASP A 41 -22.69 -10.49 -4.04
C ASP A 41 -24.17 -10.07 -4.11
N ASP A 42 -24.93 -10.30 -3.03
CA ASP A 42 -26.34 -9.93 -2.91
C ASP A 42 -26.56 -8.40 -2.86
N GLU A 43 -25.64 -7.65 -2.24
CA GLU A 43 -25.70 -6.18 -2.16
C GLU A 43 -25.14 -5.47 -3.41
N GLY A 44 -24.64 -6.21 -4.42
CA GLY A 44 -24.03 -5.63 -5.62
C GLY A 44 -22.75 -4.82 -5.34
N SER A 45 -22.15 -4.98 -4.15
CA SER A 45 -20.92 -4.29 -3.78
C SER A 45 -19.73 -4.99 -4.41
N ALA A 46 -19.26 -4.48 -5.55
CA ALA A 46 -18.07 -4.97 -6.27
C ALA A 46 -16.72 -4.81 -5.51
N HIS A 47 -16.77 -4.45 -4.22
CA HIS A 47 -15.63 -4.03 -3.40
C HIS A 47 -15.14 -5.17 -2.48
N TYR A 48 -14.35 -6.10 -3.03
CA TYR A 48 -13.85 -7.26 -2.27
C TYR A 48 -12.56 -6.96 -1.49
N TYR A 49 -11.68 -6.09 -2.01
CA TYR A 49 -10.44 -5.68 -1.32
C TYR A 49 -10.61 -4.31 -0.65
N ARG A 50 -10.30 -4.24 0.63
CA ARG A 50 -10.35 -3.02 1.45
C ARG A 50 -9.04 -2.89 2.23
N PRO A 51 -8.05 -2.15 1.70
CA PRO A 51 -6.72 -2.05 2.32
C PRO A 51 -6.77 -1.51 3.75
N GLU A 52 -7.72 -0.63 4.06
CA GLU A 52 -7.91 -0.07 5.39
C GLU A 52 -8.27 -1.13 6.44
N ARG A 53 -9.10 -2.11 6.05
CA ARG A 53 -9.54 -3.18 6.95
C ARG A 53 -8.43 -4.18 7.22
N GLU A 54 -7.63 -4.51 6.20
CA GLU A 54 -6.48 -5.40 6.36
C GLU A 54 -5.42 -4.75 7.24
N ALA A 55 -5.11 -3.47 7.03
CA ALA A 55 -4.19 -2.71 7.85
C ALA A 55 -4.63 -2.65 9.33
N GLU A 56 -5.91 -2.41 9.60
CA GLU A 56 -6.48 -2.39 10.95
C GLU A 56 -6.36 -3.75 11.65
N VAL A 57 -6.68 -4.85 10.94
CA VAL A 57 -6.60 -6.21 11.48
C VAL A 57 -5.15 -6.58 11.80
N LEU A 58 -4.21 -6.34 10.88
CA LEU A 58 -2.79 -6.64 11.10
C LEU A 58 -2.22 -5.82 12.25
N ARG A 59 -2.57 -4.53 12.34
CA ARG A 59 -2.16 -3.66 13.46
C ARG A 59 -2.66 -4.19 14.80
N SER A 60 -3.94 -4.54 14.88
CA SER A 60 -4.55 -5.08 16.09
C SER A 60 -3.87 -6.37 16.55
N LEU A 61 -3.49 -7.24 15.60
CA LEU A 61 -2.79 -8.49 15.90
C LEU A 61 -1.36 -8.27 16.38
N VAL A 62 -0.66 -7.27 15.83
CA VAL A 62 0.71 -6.92 16.26
C VAL A 62 0.71 -6.22 17.62
N GLU A 63 -0.21 -5.28 17.85
CA GLU A 63 -0.33 -4.55 19.13
C GLU A 63 -0.78 -5.46 20.28
N GLY A 64 -1.58 -6.49 19.98
CA GLY A 64 -2.02 -7.51 20.96
C GLY A 64 -1.10 -8.73 21.08
N ASN A 65 0.09 -8.73 20.46
CA ASN A 65 1.00 -9.87 20.48
C ASN A 65 1.90 -9.86 21.73
N ASP A 66 1.51 -10.63 22.74
CA ASP A 66 2.33 -10.92 23.93
C ASP A 66 3.20 -12.18 23.76
N GLY A 67 3.24 -12.73 22.54
CA GLY A 67 3.91 -13.99 22.22
C GLY A 67 5.41 -13.85 21.94
N PRO A 68 6.13 -14.99 21.84
CA PRO A 68 7.58 -15.01 21.57
C PRO A 68 7.95 -14.65 20.13
N LEU A 69 6.97 -14.61 19.21
CA LEU A 69 7.21 -14.25 17.82
C LEU A 69 7.26 -12.72 17.67
N PRO A 70 8.25 -12.18 16.94
CA PRO A 70 8.25 -10.77 16.55
C PRO A 70 6.98 -10.38 15.79
N GLY A 71 6.50 -9.15 16.00
CA GLY A 71 5.30 -8.64 15.34
C GLY A 71 5.36 -8.70 13.81
N GLU A 72 6.55 -8.54 13.21
CA GLU A 72 6.75 -8.72 11.77
C GLU A 72 6.35 -10.12 11.29
N HIS A 73 6.72 -11.17 12.03
CA HIS A 73 6.40 -12.54 11.66
C HIS A 73 4.90 -12.80 11.77
N ILE A 74 4.26 -12.28 12.82
CA ILE A 74 2.80 -12.32 12.98
C ILE A 74 2.12 -11.64 11.78
N ALA A 75 2.54 -10.43 11.42
CA ALA A 75 1.99 -9.70 10.29
C ALA A 75 2.08 -10.51 8.99
N ARG A 76 3.25 -11.11 8.69
CA ARG A 76 3.45 -11.93 7.48
C ARG A 76 2.57 -13.18 7.47
N ILE A 77 2.50 -13.92 8.57
CA ILE A 77 1.67 -15.13 8.67
C ILE A 77 0.20 -14.79 8.44
N PHE A 78 -0.31 -13.78 9.15
CA PHE A 78 -1.71 -13.40 9.03
C PHE A 78 -2.03 -12.78 7.67
N GLN A 79 -1.09 -12.06 7.06
CA GLN A 79 -1.25 -11.54 5.71
C GLN A 79 -1.43 -12.68 4.68
N GLU A 80 -0.68 -13.78 4.77
CA GLU A 80 -0.89 -14.94 3.91
C GLU A 80 -2.24 -15.61 4.15
N ILE A 81 -2.66 -15.73 5.42
CA ILE A 81 -3.99 -16.27 5.75
C ILE A 81 -5.10 -15.35 5.20
N VAL A 82 -4.95 -14.02 5.30
CA VAL A 82 -5.88 -13.03 4.70
C VAL A 82 -5.91 -13.19 3.18
N SER A 83 -4.74 -13.24 2.53
CA SER A 83 -4.60 -13.39 1.09
C SER A 83 -5.28 -14.66 0.58
N ALA A 84 -4.99 -15.81 1.19
CA ALA A 84 -5.61 -17.08 0.84
C ALA A 84 -7.13 -17.08 1.02
N CYS A 85 -7.64 -16.50 2.12
CA CYS A 85 -9.07 -16.41 2.35
C CYS A 85 -9.78 -15.46 1.38
N ARG A 86 -9.11 -14.39 0.94
CA ARG A 86 -9.65 -13.44 -0.06
C ARG A 86 -9.69 -14.06 -1.45
N ALA A 87 -8.66 -14.84 -1.82
CA ALA A 87 -8.62 -15.54 -3.10
C ALA A 87 -9.75 -16.57 -3.27
N LEU A 88 -10.30 -17.10 -2.18
CA LEU A 88 -11.51 -17.94 -2.20
C LEU A 88 -12.76 -17.19 -2.66
N GLN A 89 -12.80 -15.86 -2.53
CA GLN A 89 -13.91 -15.01 -2.96
C GLN A 89 -13.71 -14.62 -4.43
N LYS A 90 -12.60 -13.92 -4.71
CA LYS A 90 -12.17 -13.53 -6.04
C LYS A 90 -10.65 -13.33 -6.04
N PRO A 91 -9.89 -14.03 -6.91
CA PRO A 91 -8.48 -13.73 -7.11
C PRO A 91 -8.30 -12.29 -7.58
N LEU A 92 -7.42 -11.53 -6.93
CA LEU A 92 -7.09 -10.17 -7.36
C LEU A 92 -6.12 -10.23 -8.54
N ALA A 93 -6.51 -9.62 -9.66
CA ALA A 93 -5.61 -9.43 -10.79
C ALA A 93 -4.69 -8.24 -10.48
N VAL A 94 -3.41 -8.51 -10.21
CA VAL A 94 -2.42 -7.49 -9.89
C VAL A 94 -1.42 -7.36 -11.02
N VAL A 95 -1.42 -6.19 -11.65
CA VAL A 95 -0.55 -5.86 -12.78
C VAL A 95 0.72 -5.20 -12.27
N TYR A 96 1.89 -5.58 -12.75
CA TYR A 96 3.13 -4.96 -12.30
C TYR A 96 4.15 -4.83 -13.44
N LEU A 97 5.13 -3.95 -13.25
CA LEU A 97 6.25 -3.79 -14.17
C LEU A 97 7.13 -5.05 -14.14
N GLY A 98 6.99 -5.88 -15.16
CA GLY A 98 7.69 -7.15 -15.32
C GLY A 98 9.13 -6.99 -15.83
N PRO A 99 9.78 -8.11 -16.22
CA PRO A 99 9.23 -9.48 -16.27
C PRO A 99 9.00 -10.11 -14.88
N GLU A 100 8.55 -11.37 -14.85
CA GLU A 100 8.50 -12.20 -13.64
C GLU A 100 9.88 -12.27 -12.95
N GLY A 101 9.89 -12.39 -11.63
CA GLY A 101 11.10 -12.40 -10.81
C GLY A 101 11.67 -11.01 -10.48
N THR A 102 11.03 -9.93 -10.94
CA THR A 102 11.47 -8.55 -10.65
C THR A 102 11.11 -8.08 -9.25
N PHE A 103 11.71 -6.97 -8.81
CA PHE A 103 11.34 -6.34 -7.54
C PHE A 103 9.89 -5.86 -7.51
N SER A 104 9.31 -5.51 -8.66
CA SER A 104 7.89 -5.15 -8.76
C SER A 104 6.98 -6.32 -8.42
N GLU A 105 7.31 -7.54 -8.87
CA GLU A 105 6.60 -8.76 -8.48
C GLU A 105 6.74 -9.00 -6.98
N ARG A 106 7.96 -8.92 -6.45
CA ARG A 106 8.20 -9.07 -5.00
C ARG A 106 7.41 -8.04 -4.19
N ALA A 107 7.23 -6.83 -4.69
CA ALA A 107 6.45 -5.80 -4.03
C ALA A 107 4.95 -6.14 -4.06
N ALA A 108 4.46 -6.64 -5.19
CA ALA A 108 3.09 -7.13 -5.32
C ALA A 108 2.79 -8.28 -4.35
N LEU A 109 3.66 -9.30 -4.31
CA LEU A 109 3.53 -10.44 -3.39
C LEU A 109 3.64 -9.99 -1.93
N LYS A 110 4.56 -9.07 -1.61
CA LYS A 110 4.68 -8.51 -0.25
C LYS A 110 3.46 -7.71 0.18
N HIS A 111 2.72 -7.07 -0.73
CA HIS A 111 1.52 -6.29 -0.36
C HIS A 111 0.26 -7.16 -0.29
N PHE A 112 0.04 -7.99 -1.31
CA PHE A 112 -1.22 -8.71 -1.47
C PHE A 112 -1.15 -10.16 -0.98
N GLY A 113 0.05 -10.68 -0.67
CA GLY A 113 0.28 -12.10 -0.41
C GLY A 113 0.34 -12.93 -1.71
N HIS A 114 0.53 -14.24 -1.58
CA HIS A 114 0.86 -15.10 -2.72
C HIS A 114 -0.35 -15.62 -3.51
N ALA A 115 -1.58 -15.39 -3.04
CA ALA A 115 -2.79 -15.90 -3.67
C ALA A 115 -3.38 -14.94 -4.74
N ILE A 116 -2.54 -14.10 -5.35
CA ILE A 116 -2.93 -13.15 -6.41
C ILE A 116 -2.78 -13.74 -7.81
N ASP A 117 -3.55 -13.22 -8.76
CA ASP A 117 -3.33 -13.42 -10.19
C ASP A 117 -2.33 -12.38 -10.69
N SER A 118 -1.06 -12.77 -10.72
CA SER A 118 0.08 -11.94 -11.11
C SER A 118 0.14 -11.72 -12.63
N ARG A 119 0.10 -10.47 -13.07
CA ARG A 119 0.11 -10.09 -14.50
C ARG A 119 1.29 -9.16 -14.82
N PRO A 120 2.44 -9.70 -15.25
CA PRO A 120 3.59 -8.88 -15.65
C PRO A 120 3.31 -8.12 -16.96
N VAL A 121 3.76 -6.87 -17.04
CA VAL A 121 3.74 -6.07 -18.29
C VAL A 121 5.09 -5.40 -18.54
N ASP A 122 5.31 -4.96 -19.77
CA ASP A 122 6.61 -4.46 -20.25
C ASP A 122 6.94 -3.01 -19.86
N SER A 123 5.98 -2.24 -19.36
CA SER A 123 6.14 -0.80 -19.14
C SER A 123 5.20 -0.27 -18.06
N ILE A 124 5.64 0.78 -17.36
CA ILE A 124 4.82 1.46 -16.34
C ILE A 124 3.52 1.99 -16.98
N GLY A 125 3.62 2.57 -18.18
CA GLY A 125 2.43 3.01 -18.91
C GLY A 125 1.44 1.88 -19.21
N ALA A 126 1.91 0.65 -19.46
CA ALA A 126 1.02 -0.51 -19.61
C ALA A 126 0.32 -0.89 -18.30
N VAL A 127 0.99 -0.78 -17.15
CA VAL A 127 0.38 -1.02 -15.83
C VAL A 127 -0.82 -0.09 -15.63
N PHE A 128 -0.64 1.22 -15.83
CA PHE A 128 -1.70 2.21 -15.70
C PHE A 128 -2.88 1.91 -16.66
N ARG A 129 -2.59 1.66 -17.95
CA ARG A 129 -3.65 1.37 -18.95
C ARG A 129 -4.45 0.11 -18.61
N GLN A 130 -3.78 -0.96 -18.17
CA GLN A 130 -4.43 -2.22 -17.80
C GLN A 130 -5.37 -2.05 -16.60
N VAL A 131 -4.95 -1.28 -15.58
CA VAL A 131 -5.79 -1.04 -14.40
C VAL A 131 -6.96 -0.11 -14.73
N GLU A 132 -6.73 0.93 -15.54
CA GLU A 132 -7.80 1.84 -15.99
C GLU A 132 -8.87 1.12 -16.83
N SER A 133 -8.45 0.25 -17.76
CA SER A 133 -9.37 -0.51 -18.61
C SER A 133 -10.07 -1.67 -17.88
N GLY A 134 -9.66 -1.99 -16.65
CA GLY A 134 -10.16 -3.14 -15.90
C GLY A 134 -9.55 -4.49 -16.27
N GLY A 135 -8.47 -4.49 -17.06
CA GLY A 135 -7.61 -5.65 -17.26
C GLY A 135 -6.78 -6.03 -16.02
N GLY A 136 -6.80 -5.21 -14.96
CA GLY A 136 -6.32 -5.53 -13.63
C GLY A 136 -7.14 -4.83 -12.56
N ASP A 137 -7.25 -5.43 -11.37
CA ASP A 137 -7.89 -4.78 -10.21
C ASP A 137 -6.95 -3.71 -9.63
N TYR A 138 -5.65 -4.02 -9.54
CA TYR A 138 -4.61 -3.14 -9.00
C TYR A 138 -3.33 -3.18 -9.83
N GLY A 139 -2.52 -2.12 -9.71
CA GLY A 139 -1.21 -2.00 -10.32
C GLY A 139 -0.11 -1.79 -9.28
N VAL A 140 1.09 -2.31 -9.50
CA VAL A 140 2.27 -2.04 -8.66
C VAL A 140 3.36 -1.40 -9.51
N VAL A 141 3.75 -0.18 -9.14
CA VAL A 141 4.74 0.61 -9.87
C VAL A 141 5.78 1.20 -8.92
N PRO A 142 7.06 1.25 -9.32
CA PRO A 142 8.08 1.93 -8.53
C PRO A 142 7.82 3.44 -8.58
N ILE A 143 7.83 4.09 -7.43
CA ILE A 143 7.73 5.54 -7.36
C ILE A 143 9.07 6.17 -7.02
N GLU A 144 9.94 5.48 -6.29
CA GLU A 144 11.23 6.04 -5.85
C GLU A 144 12.27 4.96 -5.59
N ASN A 145 13.51 5.28 -5.96
CA ASN A 145 14.71 4.53 -5.59
C ASN A 145 15.58 5.41 -4.69
N SER A 146 16.09 4.86 -3.59
CA SER A 146 16.95 5.60 -2.65
C SER A 146 18.23 6.15 -3.30
N THR A 147 18.65 5.60 -4.44
CA THR A 147 19.86 6.00 -5.17
C THR A 147 19.58 7.02 -6.28
N GLU A 148 18.45 6.87 -6.98
CA GLU A 148 18.14 7.65 -8.20
C GLU A 148 17.02 8.68 -7.99
N GLY A 149 16.42 8.70 -6.79
CA GLY A 149 15.28 9.54 -6.46
C GLY A 149 13.98 9.05 -7.09
N VAL A 150 13.06 9.99 -7.32
CA VAL A 150 11.70 9.67 -7.77
C VAL A 150 11.67 9.23 -9.23
N VAL A 151 10.97 8.15 -9.53
CA VAL A 151 10.80 7.60 -10.87
C VAL A 151 10.01 8.58 -11.73
N GLY A 152 10.71 9.20 -12.69
CA GLY A 152 10.20 10.15 -13.69
C GLY A 152 8.83 9.76 -14.24
N HIS A 153 8.86 8.61 -14.90
CA HIS A 153 7.76 8.13 -15.71
C HIS A 153 6.49 7.83 -14.89
N THR A 154 6.63 7.33 -13.66
CA THR A 154 5.49 7.02 -12.79
C THR A 154 4.68 8.27 -12.44
N LEU A 155 5.32 9.37 -12.01
CA LEU A 155 4.57 10.59 -11.73
C LEU A 155 3.97 11.20 -13.00
N ASP A 156 4.65 11.11 -14.14
CA ASP A 156 4.13 11.62 -15.41
C ASP A 156 2.83 10.89 -15.78
N MET A 157 2.75 9.57 -15.52
CA MET A 157 1.51 8.80 -15.68
C MET A 157 0.41 9.27 -14.73
N PHE A 158 0.75 9.56 -13.47
CA PHE A 158 -0.19 10.09 -12.49
C PHE A 158 -0.77 11.46 -12.88
N VAL A 159 -0.06 12.31 -13.64
CA VAL A 159 -0.63 13.59 -14.10
C VAL A 159 -1.86 13.36 -14.98
N SER A 160 -1.81 12.41 -15.92
CA SER A 160 -2.90 12.13 -16.87
C SER A 160 -3.88 11.05 -16.42
N SER A 161 -3.51 10.20 -15.46
CA SER A 161 -4.33 9.05 -15.06
C SER A 161 -5.46 9.41 -14.09
N GLY A 162 -6.55 8.65 -14.12
CA GLY A 162 -7.62 8.72 -13.11
C GLY A 162 -7.38 7.83 -11.88
N LEU A 163 -6.28 7.08 -11.83
CA LEU A 163 -6.00 6.14 -10.75
C LEU A 163 -5.51 6.84 -9.48
N SER A 164 -5.80 6.22 -8.33
CA SER A 164 -5.34 6.66 -7.02
C SER A 164 -4.36 5.67 -6.42
N ILE A 165 -3.43 6.18 -5.62
CA ILE A 165 -2.58 5.37 -4.75
C ILE A 165 -3.44 4.87 -3.59
N CYS A 166 -3.48 3.55 -3.43
CA CYS A 166 -4.26 2.85 -2.41
C CYS A 166 -3.39 2.08 -1.42
N GLY A 167 -2.07 2.07 -1.62
CA GLY A 167 -1.10 1.46 -0.73
C GLY A 167 0.34 1.77 -1.13
N GLU A 168 1.27 1.48 -0.23
CA GLU A 168 2.70 1.57 -0.50
C GLU A 168 3.43 0.33 -0.01
N VAL A 169 4.59 0.05 -0.60
CA VAL A 169 5.47 -1.05 -0.22
C VAL A 169 6.91 -0.57 -0.32
N GLU A 170 7.67 -0.74 0.75
CA GLU A 170 9.11 -0.53 0.70
C GLU A 170 9.84 -1.88 0.65
N LEU A 171 10.75 -1.99 -0.33
CA LEU A 171 11.62 -3.15 -0.49
C LEU A 171 13.07 -2.75 -0.36
N ARG A 172 13.81 -3.50 0.47
CA ARG A 172 15.26 -3.47 0.48
C ARG A 172 15.80 -4.31 -0.67
N ILE A 173 16.54 -3.67 -1.55
CA ILE A 173 17.10 -4.28 -2.76
C ILE A 173 18.48 -4.87 -2.45
N HIS A 174 19.35 -4.02 -1.90
CA HIS A 174 20.70 -4.37 -1.43
C HIS A 174 21.02 -3.59 -0.14
N PRO A 175 22.12 -3.87 0.57
CA PRO A 175 22.52 -3.07 1.73
C PRO A 175 22.62 -1.58 1.36
N GLY A 176 21.81 -0.74 2.00
CA GLY A 176 21.78 0.71 1.75
C GLY A 176 20.92 1.16 0.55
N SER A 177 20.26 0.23 -0.17
CA SER A 177 19.35 0.57 -1.26
C SER A 177 17.94 0.08 -1.00
N THR A 178 16.98 1.02 -0.96
CA THR A 178 15.56 0.74 -0.84
C THR A 178 14.81 1.32 -2.05
N THR A 179 13.83 0.56 -2.53
CA THR A 179 12.90 1.02 -3.56
C THR A 179 11.52 1.05 -2.95
N ARG A 180 10.84 2.18 -3.12
CA ARG A 180 9.45 2.34 -2.75
C ARG A 180 8.57 2.13 -3.97
N PHE A 181 7.60 1.24 -3.80
CA PHE A 181 6.56 0.95 -4.75
C PHE A 181 5.24 1.49 -4.21
N VAL A 182 4.36 1.90 -5.13
CA VAL A 182 2.99 2.28 -4.82
C VAL A 182 2.03 1.34 -5.50
N VAL A 183 0.93 1.08 -4.80
CA VAL A 183 -0.18 0.29 -5.30
C VAL A 183 -1.22 1.27 -5.85
N ILE A 184 -1.56 1.13 -7.13
CA ILE A 184 -2.53 1.98 -7.82
C ILE A 184 -3.82 1.21 -8.05
N GLY A 185 -4.95 1.89 -7.92
CA GLY A 185 -6.27 1.32 -8.12
C GLY A 185 -7.25 2.38 -8.61
N ARG A 186 -8.42 1.92 -9.06
CA ARG A 186 -9.52 2.79 -9.49
C ARG A 186 -10.30 3.41 -8.33
N GLN A 187 -10.03 2.96 -7.11
CA GLN A 187 -10.76 3.33 -5.91
C GLN A 187 -9.77 3.84 -4.86
N ALA A 188 -10.17 4.91 -4.16
CA ALA A 188 -9.43 5.42 -3.02
C ALA A 188 -9.56 4.46 -1.82
N ALA A 189 -8.52 4.38 -1.00
CA ALA A 189 -8.59 3.66 0.26
C ALA A 189 -9.43 4.43 1.30
N GLY A 190 -9.99 3.72 2.27
CA GLY A 190 -10.61 4.34 3.45
C GLY A 190 -9.56 4.81 4.47
N ALA A 191 -9.97 5.69 5.38
CA ALA A 191 -9.12 6.17 6.47
C ALA A 191 -8.83 5.07 7.50
N THR A 192 -7.59 4.97 7.97
CA THR A 192 -7.14 4.08 9.05
C THR A 192 -6.69 4.82 10.31
N GLY A 193 -6.64 6.15 10.27
CA GLY A 193 -6.10 7.01 11.32
C GLY A 193 -4.56 7.01 11.40
N ARG A 194 -3.89 6.20 10.58
CA ARG A 194 -2.43 6.23 10.35
C ARG A 194 -2.18 6.15 8.85
N ASP A 195 -2.58 7.21 8.17
CA ASP A 195 -2.57 7.29 6.72
C ASP A 195 -1.49 8.26 6.23
N LYS A 196 -1.12 8.09 4.97
CA LYS A 196 -0.28 9.01 4.22
C LYS A 196 -1.08 9.50 3.02
N THR A 197 -0.92 10.76 2.67
CA THR A 197 -1.49 11.35 1.46
C THR A 197 -0.38 11.86 0.56
N SER A 198 -0.49 11.53 -0.74
CA SER A 198 0.44 11.96 -1.78
C SER A 198 -0.22 13.00 -2.69
N VAL A 199 0.49 14.07 -3.02
CA VAL A 199 0.01 15.12 -3.92
C VAL A 199 1.07 15.53 -4.93
N LEU A 200 0.61 16.01 -6.08
CA LEU A 200 1.41 16.76 -7.05
C LEU A 200 0.90 18.18 -7.12
N PHE A 201 1.79 19.16 -7.09
CA PHE A 201 1.43 20.54 -7.38
C PHE A 201 2.56 21.29 -8.07
N SER A 202 2.23 22.34 -8.83
CA SER A 202 3.23 23.25 -9.39
C SER A 202 3.31 24.55 -8.58
N SER A 203 4.45 25.24 -8.69
CA SER A 203 4.63 26.57 -8.12
C SER A 203 4.85 27.58 -9.24
N LYS A 204 4.42 28.83 -9.00
CA LYS A 204 4.81 29.97 -9.86
C LYS A 204 6.32 30.19 -9.75
N ASP A 205 6.93 30.65 -10.83
CA ASP A 205 8.35 31.02 -10.86
C ASP A 205 8.55 32.42 -10.27
N ARG A 206 8.53 32.49 -8.94
CA ARG A 206 8.86 33.71 -8.19
C ARG A 206 9.39 33.36 -6.79
N PRO A 207 10.20 34.23 -6.18
CA PRO A 207 10.62 34.07 -4.80
C PRO A 207 9.42 33.86 -3.85
N GLY A 208 9.55 32.91 -2.92
CA GLY A 208 8.56 32.64 -1.88
C GLY A 208 7.35 31.80 -2.31
N ALA A 209 7.15 31.51 -3.60
CA ALA A 209 5.95 30.81 -4.06
C ALA A 209 5.81 29.39 -3.48
N LEU A 210 6.89 28.62 -3.41
CA LEU A 210 6.86 27.31 -2.75
C LEU A 210 6.59 27.44 -1.25
N TYR A 211 7.20 28.42 -0.59
CA TYR A 211 7.01 28.65 0.84
C TYR A 211 5.54 28.92 1.18
N GLU A 212 4.85 29.75 0.39
CA GLU A 212 3.42 30.01 0.54
C GLU A 212 2.57 28.74 0.44
N LEU A 213 2.87 27.86 -0.52
CA LEU A 213 2.19 26.56 -0.64
C LEU A 213 2.43 25.69 0.59
N LEU A 214 3.68 25.61 1.06
CA LEU A 214 4.04 24.82 2.24
C LEU A 214 3.46 25.35 3.55
N GLN A 215 3.10 26.64 3.62
CA GLN A 215 2.39 27.19 4.77
C GLN A 215 1.03 26.53 4.99
N SER A 216 0.39 26.00 3.94
CA SER A 216 -0.90 25.29 4.04
C SER A 216 -0.81 24.08 4.98
N PHE A 217 0.33 23.38 4.96
CA PHE A 217 0.62 22.27 5.88
C PHE A 217 1.00 22.77 7.28
N LYS A 218 1.93 23.73 7.36
CA LYS A 218 2.45 24.24 8.64
C LYS A 218 1.36 24.85 9.53
N LYS A 219 0.44 25.64 8.97
CA LYS A 219 -0.66 26.29 9.72
C LYS A 219 -1.60 25.27 10.41
N ARG A 220 -1.58 24.02 9.94
CA ARG A 220 -2.49 22.94 10.37
C ARG A 220 -1.74 21.77 11.04
N ASP A 221 -0.47 21.97 11.36
CA ASP A 221 0.41 20.98 12.00
C ASP A 221 0.47 19.64 11.23
N ILE A 222 0.46 19.71 9.90
CA ILE A 222 0.54 18.52 9.05
C ILE A 222 2.01 18.20 8.79
N ASN A 223 2.43 17.00 9.23
CA ASN A 223 3.80 16.53 9.06
C ASN A 223 4.06 16.08 7.62
N MET A 224 5.00 16.73 6.93
CA MET A 224 5.45 16.28 5.61
C MET A 224 6.57 15.24 5.78
N THR A 225 6.39 14.09 5.15
CA THR A 225 7.37 13.00 5.14
C THR A 225 8.30 13.04 3.94
N ARG A 226 7.89 13.71 2.85
CA ARG A 226 8.68 13.81 1.62
C ARG A 226 8.32 15.05 0.81
N ILE A 227 9.31 15.66 0.18
CA ILE A 227 9.13 16.71 -0.81
C ILE A 227 10.22 16.58 -1.88
N GLU A 228 9.80 16.46 -3.13
CA GLU A 228 10.69 16.25 -4.27
C GLU A 228 10.30 17.20 -5.41
N SER A 229 11.27 18.00 -5.88
CA SER A 229 11.07 18.94 -6.98
C SER A 229 11.57 18.33 -8.29
N ARG A 230 10.80 18.45 -9.36
CA ARG A 230 11.23 17.99 -10.69
C ARG A 230 10.91 19.02 -11.77
N PRO A 231 11.79 19.18 -12.78
CA PRO A 231 11.48 20.03 -13.93
C PRO A 231 10.30 19.43 -14.71
N SER A 232 9.35 20.25 -15.13
CA SER A 232 8.24 19.75 -15.94
C SER A 232 8.71 19.33 -17.33
N ARG A 233 8.26 18.18 -17.81
CA ARG A 233 8.47 17.73 -19.20
C ARG A 233 7.31 18.05 -20.14
N ARG A 234 6.16 18.47 -19.60
CA ARG A 234 4.94 18.81 -20.37
C ARG A 234 4.31 20.11 -19.85
N GLY A 235 4.18 21.12 -20.72
CA GLY A 235 3.49 22.38 -20.44
C GLY A 235 4.38 23.51 -19.87
N ASN A 236 3.82 24.72 -19.78
CA ASN A 236 4.48 25.99 -19.44
C ASN A 236 4.95 26.12 -17.96
N TRP A 237 5.08 25.02 -17.21
CA TRP A 237 5.42 25.04 -15.79
C TRP A 237 6.89 24.71 -15.59
N ASN A 238 7.62 25.49 -14.80
CA ASN A 238 9.05 25.25 -14.60
C ASN A 238 9.31 24.07 -13.64
N TYR A 239 8.47 23.91 -12.61
CA TYR A 239 8.64 22.87 -11.59
C TYR A 239 7.32 22.24 -11.13
N VAL A 240 7.32 20.93 -10.96
CA VAL A 240 6.29 20.15 -10.26
C VAL A 240 6.89 19.56 -9.00
N PHE A 241 6.15 19.63 -7.91
CA PHE A 241 6.51 19.10 -6.60
C PHE A 241 5.66 17.88 -6.31
N TYR A 242 6.32 16.80 -5.90
CA TYR A 242 5.71 15.62 -5.30
C TYR A 242 5.89 15.68 -3.80
N VAL A 243 4.80 15.61 -3.06
CA VAL A 243 4.80 15.72 -1.60
C VAL A 243 4.02 14.57 -0.99
N ASP A 244 4.62 13.94 0.02
CA ASP A 244 3.95 13.01 0.91
C ASP A 244 3.85 13.59 2.31
N PHE A 245 2.69 13.49 2.91
CA PHE A 245 2.44 13.96 4.27
C PHE A 245 1.51 13.04 5.03
N ASP A 246 1.56 13.13 6.36
CA ASP A 246 0.76 12.32 7.26
C ASP A 246 -0.69 12.85 7.32
N GLY A 247 -1.65 11.92 7.30
CA GLY A 247 -3.09 12.20 7.34
C GLY A 247 -3.84 11.69 6.11
N HIS A 248 -5.16 11.68 6.22
CA HIS A 248 -6.10 11.21 5.20
C HIS A 248 -6.92 12.37 4.63
N VAL A 249 -7.34 12.31 3.36
CA VAL A 249 -8.20 13.33 2.72
C VAL A 249 -9.54 13.58 3.44
N ALA A 250 -9.97 12.62 4.26
CA ALA A 250 -11.17 12.70 5.08
C ALA A 250 -10.97 13.50 6.38
N ASP A 251 -9.73 13.74 6.79
CA ASP A 251 -9.43 14.52 7.98
C ASP A 251 -9.68 16.00 7.69
N ALA A 252 -10.36 16.68 8.60
CA ALA A 252 -10.79 18.07 8.38
C ALA A 252 -9.60 19.03 8.14
N ASN A 253 -8.48 18.81 8.84
CA ASN A 253 -7.26 19.59 8.66
C ASN A 253 -6.61 19.33 7.29
N VAL A 254 -6.50 18.07 6.86
CA VAL A 254 -5.95 17.69 5.56
C VAL A 254 -6.83 18.21 4.44
N SER A 255 -8.13 17.97 4.49
CA SER A 255 -9.09 18.45 3.49
C SER A 255 -8.99 19.97 3.30
N ALA A 256 -8.92 20.73 4.40
CA ALA A 256 -8.73 22.18 4.34
C ALA A 256 -7.35 22.60 3.78
N ALA A 257 -6.29 21.83 4.01
CA ALA A 257 -4.97 22.09 3.42
C ALA A 257 -4.96 21.83 1.91
N LEU A 258 -5.60 20.75 1.47
CA LEU A 258 -5.72 20.39 0.06
C LEU A 258 -6.52 21.43 -0.72
N ALA A 259 -7.62 21.92 -0.16
CA ALA A 259 -8.41 22.99 -0.76
C ALA A 259 -7.59 24.29 -0.92
N GLU A 260 -6.82 24.70 0.10
CA GLU A 260 -5.94 25.88 0.01
C GLU A 260 -4.85 25.68 -1.06
N LEU A 261 -4.28 24.48 -1.18
CA LEU A 261 -3.28 24.16 -2.21
C LEU A 261 -3.88 24.20 -3.62
N GLU A 262 -5.08 23.66 -3.81
CA GLU A 262 -5.79 23.67 -5.08
C GLU A 262 -6.11 25.09 -5.56
N GLU A 263 -6.41 26.01 -4.64
CA GLU A 263 -6.63 27.43 -4.97
C GLU A 263 -5.33 28.19 -5.30
N LEU A 264 -4.24 27.91 -4.59
CA LEU A 264 -2.98 28.67 -4.73
C LEU A 264 -2.10 28.17 -5.88
N ALA A 265 -2.09 26.86 -6.12
CA ALA A 265 -1.18 26.24 -7.08
C ALA A 265 -1.73 26.32 -8.51
N PRO A 266 -0.91 26.69 -9.51
CA PRO A 266 -1.35 26.68 -10.92
C PRO A 266 -1.75 25.29 -11.43
N PHE A 267 -1.22 24.24 -10.81
CA PHE A 267 -1.61 22.85 -11.00
C PHE A 267 -1.60 22.16 -9.65
N PHE A 268 -2.64 21.38 -9.37
CA PHE A 268 -2.75 20.55 -8.19
C PHE A 268 -3.42 19.22 -8.58
N LYS A 269 -2.95 18.13 -7.97
CA LYS A 269 -3.57 16.82 -8.08
C LYS A 269 -3.34 16.02 -6.81
N SER A 270 -4.42 15.57 -6.19
CA SER A 270 -4.35 14.53 -5.17
C SER A 270 -4.11 13.17 -5.84
N LEU A 271 -3.06 12.46 -5.40
CA LEU A 271 -2.75 11.13 -5.90
C LEU A 271 -3.43 10.03 -5.08
N GLY A 272 -3.91 10.33 -3.87
CA GLY A 272 -4.61 9.40 -3.01
C GLY A 272 -4.12 9.43 -1.57
N SER A 273 -4.99 8.97 -0.67
CA SER A 273 -4.69 8.70 0.73
C SER A 273 -4.72 7.19 0.95
N TYR A 274 -3.75 6.67 1.70
CA TYR A 274 -3.57 5.23 1.85
C TYR A 274 -2.91 4.89 3.20
N PRO A 275 -3.07 3.64 3.69
CA PRO A 275 -2.47 3.22 4.94
C PRO A 275 -0.95 3.36 4.90
N ARG A 276 -0.37 3.95 5.94
CA ARG A 276 1.08 4.10 6.07
C ARG A 276 1.71 2.72 6.27
N CYS A 277 2.80 2.44 5.56
CA CYS A 277 3.60 1.25 5.83
C CYS A 277 4.49 1.52 7.05
N ASP A 278 4.17 0.92 8.20
CA ASP A 278 4.97 1.09 9.42
C ASP A 278 6.32 0.35 9.28
N PRO A 279 7.47 1.05 9.41
CA PRO A 279 8.79 0.46 9.22
C PRO A 279 9.17 -0.59 10.29
N SER A 280 8.45 -0.66 11.42
CA SER A 280 8.66 -1.67 12.47
C SER A 280 8.24 -3.08 12.04
N ALA A 281 7.57 -3.22 10.89
CA ALA A 281 7.29 -4.50 10.25
C ALA A 281 8.36 -4.89 9.20
N ALA A 282 9.49 -4.17 9.13
CA ALA A 282 10.49 -4.31 8.07
C ALA A 282 11.97 -4.24 8.52
N GLN A 283 12.25 -4.32 9.84
CA GLN A 283 13.62 -4.37 10.37
C GLN A 283 13.96 -5.71 11.01
#